data_AF-A0A4T0VAU9-F1
#
_entry.id   AF-A0A4T0VAU9-F1
#
_cell.length_a   1.000
_cell.length_b   1.000
_cell.length_c   1.000
_cell.angle_alpha   90.00
_cell.angle_beta   90.00
_cell.angle_gamma   90.00
#
_symmetry.space_group_name_H-M   'P 1'
#
loop_
_entity.id
_entity.type
_entity.pdbx_description
1 polymer ?
#
loop_
_entity_poly.entity_id
_entity_poly.type
_entity_poly.pdbx_seq_one_letter_code
_entity_poly.pdbx_strand_id
1 'polypeptide(L)'
;MGTRGLAGTTVRAVVEASGLAARYFYESFGSLDALQLAVFDEVAREAAERSLAALDRVPTGDGGPSARAARTRAVLAEVVDLMLEDPRKGRVALIESISSPVLGPRVLAETRRFAGMLAATASGGDPAAVSGAAGQAGEVPLRLRIAARFLIGGVAHALGAVLQGDLEVERDAMVEALTALFVSVDRAERPLE
;
A
#
# COMPACT_ATOMS: atom_id res chain seq x y z
N MET A 1 -13.80 -9.61 7.92
CA MET A 1 -13.35 -8.24 7.62
C MET A 1 -13.56 -7.88 6.16
N GLY A 2 -12.75 -8.37 5.20
CA GLY A 2 -12.94 -8.01 3.79
C GLY A 2 -14.26 -8.44 3.13
N THR A 3 -14.95 -9.45 3.69
CA THR A 3 -16.22 -9.98 3.14
C THR A 3 -17.49 -9.42 3.79
N ARG A 4 -17.48 -9.25 5.12
CA ARG A 4 -18.64 -8.83 5.93
C ARG A 4 -18.48 -7.43 6.53
N GLY A 5 -17.41 -6.72 6.14
CA GLY A 5 -17.00 -5.46 6.74
C GLY A 5 -16.51 -5.59 8.19
N LEU A 6 -16.12 -4.47 8.78
CA LEU A 6 -15.73 -4.38 10.19
C LEU A 6 -16.88 -4.69 11.13
N ALA A 7 -18.06 -4.11 10.92
CA ALA A 7 -19.23 -4.34 11.76
C ALA A 7 -19.66 -5.82 11.81
N GLY A 8 -19.49 -6.55 10.69
CA GLY A 8 -19.76 -7.98 10.61
C GLY A 8 -18.62 -8.88 11.12
N THR A 9 -17.47 -8.32 11.50
CA THR A 9 -16.34 -9.07 12.03
C THR A 9 -16.52 -9.25 13.53
N THR A 10 -16.98 -10.43 13.95
CA THR A 10 -17.17 -10.78 15.37
C THR A 10 -16.48 -12.11 15.67
N VAL A 11 -16.18 -12.40 16.94
CA VAL A 11 -15.59 -13.70 17.34
C VAL A 11 -16.45 -14.86 16.82
N ARG A 12 -17.78 -14.77 16.97
CA ARG A 12 -18.71 -15.77 16.44
C ARG A 12 -18.55 -15.96 14.94
N ALA A 13 -18.50 -14.88 14.17
CA ALA A 13 -18.35 -14.94 12.72
C ALA A 13 -17.00 -15.52 12.29
N VAL A 14 -15.92 -15.26 13.04
CA VAL A 14 -14.58 -15.79 12.77
C VAL A 14 -14.51 -17.30 13.08
N VAL A 15 -15.08 -17.71 14.21
CA VAL A 15 -15.19 -19.13 14.60
C VAL A 15 -16.01 -19.91 13.57
N GLU A 16 -17.16 -19.36 13.18
CA GLU A 16 -18.01 -19.93 12.13
C GLU A 16 -17.28 -20.06 10.79
N ALA A 17 -16.57 -19.02 10.35
CA ALA A 17 -15.86 -19.03 9.08
C ALA A 17 -14.60 -19.92 9.08
N SER A 18 -13.93 -20.07 10.23
CA SER A 18 -12.72 -20.90 10.35
C SER A 18 -13.02 -22.38 10.65
N GLY A 19 -14.23 -22.70 11.14
CA GLY A 19 -14.58 -24.04 11.61
C GLY A 19 -13.87 -24.47 12.90
N LEU A 20 -13.13 -23.56 13.53
CA LEU A 20 -12.40 -23.82 14.77
C LEU A 20 -13.24 -23.47 16.00
N ALA A 21 -13.01 -24.17 17.12
CA ALA A 21 -13.62 -23.82 18.39
C ALA A 21 -13.15 -22.45 18.90
N ALA A 22 -14.01 -21.73 19.63
CA ALA A 22 -13.73 -20.38 20.14
C ALA A 22 -12.45 -20.27 21.00
N ARG A 23 -12.02 -21.36 21.64
CA ARG A 23 -10.74 -21.39 22.38
C ARG A 23 -9.54 -21.01 21.50
N TYR A 24 -9.50 -21.50 20.25
CA TYR A 24 -8.39 -21.25 19.34
C TYR A 24 -8.34 -19.79 18.88
N PHE A 25 -9.49 -19.12 18.86
CA PHE A 25 -9.54 -17.68 18.62
C PHE A 25 -8.76 -16.93 19.70
N TYR A 26 -9.08 -17.17 20.97
CA TYR A 26 -8.45 -16.47 22.09
C TYR A 26 -7.01 -16.91 22.37
N GLU A 27 -6.63 -18.13 21.96
CA GLU A 27 -5.23 -18.56 21.93
C GLU A 27 -4.41 -17.77 20.90
N SER A 28 -5.01 -17.40 19.76
CA SER A 28 -4.33 -16.70 18.67
C SER A 28 -4.40 -15.17 18.79
N PHE A 29 -5.52 -14.65 19.30
CA PHE A 29 -5.82 -13.22 19.37
C PHE A 29 -6.43 -12.85 20.71
N GLY A 30 -5.79 -11.95 21.44
CA GLY A 30 -6.29 -11.47 22.73
C GLY A 30 -7.59 -10.66 22.64
N SER A 31 -7.94 -10.16 21.45
CA SER A 31 -9.17 -9.42 21.20
C SER A 31 -9.50 -9.38 19.71
N LEU A 32 -10.70 -8.89 19.39
CA LEU A 32 -11.08 -8.59 18.01
C LEU A 32 -10.19 -7.50 17.39
N ASP A 33 -9.77 -6.53 18.20
CA ASP A 33 -8.85 -5.47 17.77
C ASP A 33 -7.47 -6.03 17.41
N ALA A 34 -6.97 -7.00 18.18
CA ALA A 34 -5.73 -7.72 17.87
C ALA A 34 -5.84 -8.51 16.56
N LEU A 35 -7.00 -9.13 16.29
CA LEU A 35 -7.26 -9.76 14.99
C LEU A 35 -7.24 -8.72 13.86
N GLN A 36 -7.92 -7.58 14.01
CA GLN A 36 -7.97 -6.55 12.97
C GLN A 36 -6.56 -6.07 12.60
N LEU A 37 -5.73 -5.78 13.61
CA LEU A 37 -4.34 -5.39 13.44
C LEU A 37 -3.54 -6.47 12.71
N ALA A 38 -3.62 -7.73 13.17
CA ALA A 38 -2.90 -8.84 12.57
C ALA A 38 -3.27 -9.05 11.08
N VAL A 39 -4.56 -8.95 10.75
CA VAL A 39 -5.03 -9.09 9.37
C VAL A 39 -4.56 -7.92 8.50
N PHE A 40 -4.60 -6.69 9.02
CA PHE A 40 -4.08 -5.52 8.30
C PHE A 40 -2.57 -5.64 8.07
N ASP A 41 -1.82 -6.01 9.11
CA ASP A 41 -0.37 -6.16 9.05
C ASP A 41 0.06 -7.23 8.05
N GLU A 42 -0.67 -8.33 7.97
CA GLU A 42 -0.41 -9.38 7.00
C GLU A 42 -0.58 -8.88 5.56
N VAL A 43 -1.65 -8.11 5.27
CA VAL A 43 -1.86 -7.51 3.95
C VAL A 43 -0.78 -6.47 3.63
N ALA A 44 -0.41 -5.63 4.61
CA ALA A 44 0.65 -4.63 4.44
C ALA A 44 2.03 -5.26 4.21
N ARG A 45 2.32 -6.36 4.91
CA ARG A 45 3.55 -7.16 4.74
C ARG A 45 3.61 -7.76 3.34
N GLU A 46 2.55 -8.40 2.88
CA GLU A 46 2.48 -8.96 1.53
C GLU A 46 2.64 -7.87 0.45
N ALA A 47 2.00 -6.71 0.62
CA ALA A 47 2.16 -5.59 -0.30
C ALA A 47 3.62 -5.12 -0.40
N ALA A 48 4.32 -5.04 0.74
CA ALA A 48 5.72 -4.68 0.79
C ALA A 48 6.62 -5.72 0.12
N GLU A 49 6.41 -7.01 0.40
CA GLU A 49 7.16 -8.12 -0.18
C GLU A 49 7.01 -8.18 -1.71
N ARG A 50 5.76 -8.07 -2.21
CA ARG A 50 5.51 -8.03 -3.66
C ARG A 50 6.15 -6.80 -4.32
N SER A 51 6.07 -5.64 -3.66
CA SER A 51 6.70 -4.41 -4.16
C SER A 51 8.22 -4.55 -4.28
N LEU A 52 8.88 -5.12 -3.26
CA LEU A 52 10.32 -5.37 -3.28
C LEU A 52 10.69 -6.39 -4.38
N ALA A 53 9.96 -7.50 -4.49
CA ALA A 53 10.17 -8.51 -5.52
C ALA A 53 9.93 -7.96 -6.95
N ALA A 54 9.02 -6.99 -7.13
CA ALA A 54 8.86 -6.28 -8.40
C ALA A 54 10.07 -5.40 -8.71
N LEU A 55 10.62 -4.69 -7.72
CA LEU A 55 11.81 -3.87 -7.92
C LEU A 55 13.02 -4.74 -8.30
N ASP A 56 13.21 -5.89 -7.67
CA ASP A 56 14.32 -6.81 -7.96
C ASP A 56 14.27 -7.39 -9.39
N ARG A 57 13.08 -7.49 -9.98
CA ARG A 57 12.88 -7.97 -11.36
C ARG A 57 13.19 -6.91 -12.42
N VAL A 58 13.22 -5.63 -12.06
CA VAL A 58 13.49 -4.54 -13.01
C VAL A 58 14.97 -4.19 -12.98
N PRO A 59 15.70 -4.29 -14.10
CA PRO A 59 17.12 -3.93 -14.14
C PRO A 59 17.37 -2.52 -13.60
N THR A 60 18.42 -2.40 -12.79
CA THR A 60 18.74 -1.14 -12.10
C THR A 60 19.03 -0.01 -13.11
N GLY A 61 19.53 -0.35 -14.30
CA GLY A 61 19.82 0.59 -15.38
C GLY A 61 20.76 1.71 -14.96
N ASP A 62 20.80 2.77 -15.76
CA ASP A 62 21.53 4.02 -15.48
C ASP A 62 20.79 4.94 -14.48
N GLY A 63 19.67 4.51 -13.91
CA GLY A 63 18.80 5.38 -13.11
C GLY A 63 18.11 6.48 -13.92
N GLY A 64 18.09 6.36 -15.25
CA GLY A 64 17.45 7.30 -16.16
C GLY A 64 15.92 7.35 -16.02
N PRO A 65 15.24 8.33 -16.64
CA PRO A 65 13.78 8.49 -16.56
C PRO A 65 13.01 7.23 -16.95
N SER A 66 13.48 6.52 -17.98
CA SER A 66 12.87 5.26 -18.42
C SER A 66 12.99 4.14 -17.39
N ALA A 67 14.15 4.02 -16.73
CA ALA A 67 14.37 3.01 -15.70
C ALA A 67 13.49 3.25 -14.47
N ARG A 68 13.36 4.51 -14.02
CA ARG A 68 12.43 4.89 -12.94
C ARG A 68 10.97 4.58 -13.30
N ALA A 69 10.53 4.98 -14.50
CA ALA A 69 9.18 4.70 -14.95
C ALA A 69 8.86 3.19 -14.98
N ALA A 70 9.81 2.37 -15.43
CA ALA A 70 9.66 0.90 -15.44
C ALA A 70 9.53 0.33 -14.02
N ARG A 71 10.36 0.79 -13.07
CA ARG A 71 10.26 0.38 -11.66
C ARG A 71 8.94 0.79 -11.01
N THR A 72 8.51 2.03 -11.23
CA THR A 72 7.22 2.54 -10.75
C THR A 72 6.07 1.70 -11.31
N ARG A 73 6.08 1.40 -12.62
CA ARG A 73 5.08 0.55 -13.25
C ARG A 73 5.05 -0.85 -12.63
N ALA A 74 6.21 -1.45 -12.39
CA ALA A 74 6.31 -2.80 -11.83
C ALA A 74 5.75 -2.87 -10.41
N VAL A 75 6.02 -1.88 -9.56
CA VAL A 75 5.44 -1.82 -8.21
C VAL A 75 3.93 -1.59 -8.25
N LEU A 76 3.46 -0.63 -9.07
CA LEU A 76 2.04 -0.35 -9.21
C LEU A 76 1.26 -1.55 -9.74
N ALA A 77 1.84 -2.30 -10.68
CA ALA A 77 1.28 -3.57 -11.16
C ALA A 77 1.01 -4.54 -10.02
N GLU A 78 2.01 -4.83 -9.17
CA GLU A 78 1.85 -5.76 -8.04
C GLU A 78 0.84 -5.27 -7.00
N VAL A 79 0.81 -3.96 -6.73
CA VAL A 79 -0.17 -3.38 -5.79
C VAL A 79 -1.58 -3.49 -6.36
N VAL A 80 -1.78 -3.18 -7.65
CA VAL A 80 -3.07 -3.34 -8.32
C VAL A 80 -3.51 -4.81 -8.27
N ASP A 81 -2.62 -5.75 -8.60
CA ASP A 81 -2.93 -7.18 -8.60
C ASP A 81 -3.30 -7.66 -7.19
N LEU A 82 -2.51 -7.33 -6.17
CA LEU A 82 -2.79 -7.71 -4.78
C LEU A 82 -4.16 -7.20 -4.30
N MET A 83 -4.54 -5.99 -4.67
CA MET A 83 -5.78 -5.37 -4.19
C MET A 83 -7.01 -5.83 -4.98
N LEU A 84 -6.87 -6.13 -6.27
CA LEU A 84 -8.00 -6.44 -7.15
C LEU A 84 -8.20 -7.95 -7.43
N GLU A 85 -7.15 -8.78 -7.41
CA GLU A 85 -7.28 -10.25 -7.58
C GLU A 85 -7.93 -10.91 -6.35
N ASP A 86 -7.58 -10.44 -5.16
CA ASP A 86 -8.30 -10.76 -3.92
C ASP A 86 -8.91 -9.48 -3.32
N PRO A 87 -10.13 -9.10 -3.76
CA PRO A 87 -10.79 -7.89 -3.29
C PRO A 87 -10.95 -7.85 -1.77
N ARG A 88 -10.91 -8.99 -1.07
CA ARG A 88 -11.00 -9.01 0.40
C ARG A 88 -9.81 -8.30 1.03
N LYS A 89 -8.61 -8.43 0.45
CA LYS A 89 -7.39 -7.75 0.92
C LYS A 89 -7.47 -6.25 0.64
N GLY A 90 -7.86 -5.88 -0.58
CA GLY A 90 -8.12 -4.49 -0.96
C GLY A 90 -9.13 -3.80 -0.05
N ARG A 91 -10.27 -4.44 0.21
CA ARG A 91 -11.30 -3.94 1.12
C ARG A 91 -10.75 -3.74 2.54
N VAL A 92 -10.01 -4.71 3.07
CA VAL A 92 -9.36 -4.58 4.39
C VAL A 92 -8.43 -3.37 4.43
N ALA A 93 -7.52 -3.25 3.46
CA ALA A 93 -6.46 -2.26 3.48
C ALA A 93 -6.97 -0.84 3.19
N LEU A 94 -7.96 -0.68 2.31
CA LEU A 94 -8.32 0.60 1.72
C LEU A 94 -9.71 1.12 2.12
N ILE A 95 -10.61 0.27 2.61
CA ILE A 95 -11.99 0.66 2.93
C ILE A 95 -12.26 0.47 4.42
N GLU A 96 -12.15 -0.77 4.89
CA GLU A 96 -12.47 -1.10 6.28
C GLU A 96 -11.51 -0.36 7.22
N SER A 97 -10.21 -0.36 6.92
CA SER A 97 -9.19 0.31 7.74
C SER A 97 -9.47 1.78 8.06
N ILE A 98 -10.18 2.51 7.19
CA ILE A 98 -10.53 3.94 7.36
C ILE A 98 -11.52 4.11 8.52
N SER A 99 -12.43 3.16 8.70
CA SER A 99 -13.50 3.20 9.70
C SER A 99 -13.15 2.54 11.02
N SER A 100 -12.01 1.86 11.12
CA SER A 100 -11.57 1.20 12.35
C SER A 100 -10.73 2.14 13.23
N PRO A 101 -11.17 2.42 14.48
CA PRO A 101 -10.38 3.22 15.42
C PRO A 101 -9.01 2.61 15.74
N VAL A 102 -8.91 1.28 15.78
CA VAL A 102 -7.65 0.59 16.07
C VAL A 102 -6.69 0.62 14.87
N LEU A 103 -7.21 0.59 13.64
CA LEU A 103 -6.37 0.60 12.44
C LEU A 103 -5.92 2.01 12.03
N GLY A 104 -6.62 3.07 12.41
CA GLY A 104 -6.29 4.45 12.03
C GLY A 104 -4.81 4.82 12.20
N PRO A 105 -4.21 4.69 13.39
CA PRO A 105 -2.78 4.95 13.61
C PRO A 105 -1.86 4.09 12.74
N ARG A 106 -2.26 2.84 12.48
CA ARG A 106 -1.49 1.87 11.71
C ARG A 106 -1.49 2.20 10.21
N VAL A 107 -2.64 2.57 9.66
CA VAL A 107 -2.79 3.08 8.29
C VAL A 107 -1.92 4.32 8.10
N LEU A 108 -2.01 5.28 9.02
CA LEU A 108 -1.17 6.49 8.99
C LEU A 108 0.33 6.17 8.99
N ALA A 109 0.76 5.18 9.77
CA ALA A 109 2.14 4.72 9.80
C ALA A 109 2.56 4.08 8.46
N GLU A 110 1.76 3.18 7.88
CA GLU A 110 2.08 2.57 6.58
C GLU A 110 2.10 3.61 5.45
N THR A 111 1.11 4.49 5.37
CA THR A 111 1.10 5.53 4.33
C THR A 111 2.32 6.46 4.47
N ARG A 112 2.81 6.72 5.71
CA ARG A 112 4.06 7.47 5.90
C ARG A 112 5.28 6.67 5.43
N ARG A 113 5.33 5.37 5.70
CA ARG A 113 6.40 4.47 5.26
C ARG A 113 6.50 4.43 3.74
N PHE A 114 5.40 4.17 3.04
CA PHE A 114 5.35 4.15 1.58
C PHE A 114 5.70 5.50 0.95
N ALA A 115 5.18 6.61 1.48
CA ALA A 115 5.53 7.94 1.00
C ALA A 115 7.03 8.25 1.21
N GLY A 116 7.61 7.81 2.33
CA GLY A 116 9.04 7.94 2.60
C GLY A 116 9.90 7.17 1.60
N MET A 117 9.56 5.90 1.31
CA MET A 117 10.27 5.08 0.31
C MET A 117 10.20 5.71 -1.09
N LEU A 118 9.02 6.20 -1.48
CA LEU A 118 8.83 6.87 -2.77
C LEU A 118 9.66 8.16 -2.87
N ALA A 119 9.64 8.98 -1.83
CA ALA A 119 10.35 10.26 -1.83
C ALA A 119 11.88 10.07 -1.79
N ALA A 120 12.38 9.05 -1.06
CA ALA A 120 13.80 8.69 -1.08
C ALA A 120 14.26 8.21 -2.47
N THR A 121 13.44 7.41 -3.15
CA THR A 121 13.71 6.97 -4.53
C THR A 121 13.78 8.18 -5.49
N ALA A 122 12.87 9.14 -5.34
CA ALA A 122 12.84 10.36 -6.16
C ALA A 122 14.06 11.27 -5.93
N SER A 123 14.58 11.32 -4.70
CA SER A 123 15.80 12.08 -4.36
C SER A 123 17.11 11.33 -4.66
N GLY A 124 17.05 10.15 -5.30
CA GLY A 124 18.23 9.32 -5.61
C GLY A 124 18.81 8.57 -4.40
N GLY A 125 18.09 8.50 -3.29
CA GLY A 125 18.44 7.72 -2.11
C GLY A 125 17.91 6.29 -2.17
N ASP A 126 18.35 5.46 -1.22
CA ASP A 126 17.92 4.07 -1.11
C ASP A 126 16.54 3.95 -0.40
N PRO A 127 15.49 3.46 -1.08
CA PRO A 127 14.19 3.23 -0.45
C PRO A 127 14.23 2.19 0.67
N ALA A 128 15.13 1.20 0.61
CA ALA A 128 15.27 0.17 1.64
C ALA A 128 15.79 0.76 2.97
N ALA A 129 16.57 1.84 2.91
CA ALA A 129 17.07 2.53 4.09
C ALA A 129 15.95 3.25 4.89
N VAL A 130 14.82 3.57 4.26
CA VAL A 130 13.66 4.23 4.92
C VAL A 130 12.77 3.24 5.67
N SER A 131 12.92 1.94 5.40
CA SER A 131 12.17 0.86 6.05
C SER A 131 12.67 0.57 7.49
N GLY A 132 13.89 1.00 7.84
CA GLY A 132 14.47 0.91 9.19
C GLY A 132 14.25 2.18 10.00
N ALA A 133 13.97 2.03 11.30
CA ALA A 133 13.72 3.12 12.25
C ALA A 133 14.67 4.32 12.06
N ALA A 134 14.08 5.50 11.82
CA ALA A 134 14.68 6.84 11.95
C ALA A 134 16.16 6.96 11.55
N GLY A 135 16.52 6.50 10.35
CA GLY A 135 17.85 6.68 9.79
C GLY A 135 17.93 7.88 8.86
N GLN A 136 18.49 8.99 9.35
CA GLN A 136 19.27 10.07 8.71
C GLN A 136 19.35 10.14 7.16
N ALA A 137 18.24 10.00 6.44
CA ALA A 137 18.16 10.44 5.06
C ALA A 137 18.32 11.96 5.05
N GLY A 138 19.28 12.49 4.28
CA GLY A 138 19.37 13.93 4.01
C GLY A 138 17.97 14.47 3.74
N GLU A 139 17.62 15.60 4.36
CA GLU A 139 16.23 16.01 4.55
C GLU A 139 15.48 16.03 3.20
N VAL A 140 14.68 14.99 2.95
CA VAL A 140 13.92 14.86 1.71
C VAL A 140 13.11 16.14 1.53
N PRO A 141 13.27 16.88 0.40
CA PRO A 141 12.61 18.15 0.19
C PRO A 141 11.11 18.09 0.51
N LEU A 142 10.59 19.11 1.19
CA LEU A 142 9.17 19.17 1.60
C LEU A 142 8.22 18.89 0.42
N ARG A 143 8.52 19.44 -0.76
CA ARG A 143 7.76 19.21 -2.00
C ARG A 143 7.68 17.73 -2.38
N LEU A 144 8.79 16.99 -2.32
CA LEU A 144 8.82 15.55 -2.61
C LEU A 144 8.04 14.76 -1.56
N ARG A 145 8.09 15.17 -0.28
CA ARG A 145 7.29 14.54 0.79
C ARG A 145 5.79 14.76 0.58
N ILE A 146 5.37 15.98 0.20
CA ILE A 146 3.97 16.30 -0.11
C ILE A 146 3.51 15.51 -1.34
N ALA A 147 4.28 15.55 -2.42
CA ALA A 147 4.00 14.85 -3.66
C ALA A 147 3.87 13.33 -3.44
N ALA A 148 4.80 12.72 -2.70
CA ALA A 148 4.73 11.31 -2.37
C ALA A 148 3.48 10.96 -1.54
N ARG A 149 3.13 11.80 -0.55
CA ARG A 149 1.91 11.60 0.24
C ARG A 149 0.64 11.70 -0.61
N PHE A 150 0.60 12.66 -1.53
CA PHE A 150 -0.50 12.84 -2.48
C PHE A 150 -0.64 11.63 -3.40
N LEU A 151 0.46 11.14 -3.99
CA LEU A 151 0.46 9.99 -4.88
C LEU A 151 0.00 8.71 -4.18
N ILE A 152 0.54 8.40 -2.99
CA ILE A 152 0.13 7.21 -2.23
C ILE A 152 -1.35 7.29 -1.84
N GLY A 153 -1.82 8.45 -1.39
CA GLY A 153 -3.25 8.66 -1.09
C GLY A 153 -4.13 8.51 -2.33
N GLY A 154 -3.70 9.05 -3.47
CA GLY A 154 -4.40 8.93 -4.75
C GLY A 154 -4.53 7.49 -5.23
N VAL A 155 -3.46 6.69 -5.12
CA VAL A 155 -3.51 5.24 -5.44
C VAL A 155 -4.51 4.51 -4.56
N ALA A 156 -4.46 4.76 -3.24
CA ALA A 156 -5.39 4.14 -2.29
C ALA A 156 -6.86 4.49 -2.60
N HIS A 157 -7.14 5.75 -2.91
CA HIS A 157 -8.48 6.20 -3.29
C HIS A 157 -8.95 5.65 -4.63
N ALA A 158 -8.08 5.60 -5.66
CA ALA A 158 -8.44 5.06 -6.97
C ALA A 158 -8.77 3.57 -6.89
N LEU A 159 -7.97 2.77 -6.17
CA LEU A 159 -8.24 1.35 -5.93
C LEU A 159 -9.50 1.16 -5.06
N GLY A 160 -9.70 2.01 -4.06
CA GLY A 160 -10.92 2.03 -3.26
C GLY A 160 -12.18 2.22 -4.10
N ALA A 161 -12.16 3.18 -5.04
CA ALA A 161 -13.26 3.43 -5.95
C ALA A 161 -13.61 2.21 -6.83
N VAL A 162 -12.61 1.48 -7.33
CA VAL A 162 -12.83 0.23 -8.07
C VAL A 162 -13.46 -0.84 -7.17
N LEU A 163 -12.95 -1.02 -5.96
CA LEU A 163 -13.47 -1.99 -5.00
C LEU A 163 -14.89 -1.68 -4.50
N GLN A 164 -15.32 -0.44 -4.62
CA GLN A 164 -16.68 0.02 -4.31
C GLN A 164 -17.62 -0.03 -5.52
N GLY A 165 -17.10 -0.22 -6.74
CA GLY A 165 -17.86 -0.16 -7.97
C GLY A 165 -18.15 1.26 -8.47
N ASP A 166 -17.51 2.27 -7.87
CA ASP A 166 -17.63 3.68 -8.29
C ASP A 166 -16.82 3.96 -9.57
N LEU A 167 -15.85 3.10 -9.88
CA LEU A 167 -14.99 3.16 -11.05
C LEU A 167 -14.84 1.78 -11.69
N GLU A 168 -15.25 1.65 -12.95
CA GLU A 168 -14.95 0.47 -13.77
C GLU A 168 -13.72 0.75 -14.64
N VAL A 169 -12.68 -0.08 -14.50
CA VAL A 169 -11.43 0.09 -15.24
C VAL A 169 -10.71 -1.24 -15.38
N GLU A 170 -10.17 -1.49 -16.57
CA GLU A 170 -9.31 -2.64 -16.83
C GLU A 170 -7.97 -2.50 -16.10
N ARG A 171 -7.43 -3.63 -15.65
CA ARG A 171 -6.20 -3.70 -14.85
C ARG A 171 -5.02 -2.95 -15.49
N ASP A 172 -4.78 -3.15 -16.78
CA ASP A 172 -3.67 -2.51 -17.47
C ASP A 172 -3.86 -1.00 -17.65
N ALA A 173 -5.10 -0.56 -17.88
CA ALA A 173 -5.44 0.86 -17.96
C ALA A 173 -5.24 1.57 -16.61
N MET A 174 -5.59 0.90 -15.50
CA MET A 174 -5.32 1.41 -14.15
C MET A 174 -3.81 1.56 -13.91
N VAL A 175 -3.02 0.51 -14.20
CA VAL A 175 -1.56 0.54 -14.01
C VAL A 175 -0.92 1.64 -14.87
N GLU A 176 -1.36 1.79 -16.12
CA GLU A 176 -0.88 2.84 -17.02
C GLU A 176 -1.19 4.24 -16.50
N ALA A 177 -2.44 4.51 -16.11
CA ALA A 177 -2.86 5.81 -15.60
C ALA A 177 -2.10 6.20 -14.32
N LEU A 178 -1.99 5.27 -13.35
CA LEU A 178 -1.23 5.51 -12.12
C LEU A 178 0.25 5.73 -12.43
N THR A 179 0.85 4.96 -13.34
CA THR A 179 2.26 5.15 -13.73
C THR A 179 2.47 6.53 -14.35
N ALA A 180 1.58 6.97 -15.24
CA ALA A 180 1.67 8.27 -15.88
C ALA A 180 1.62 9.43 -14.87
N LEU A 181 0.78 9.34 -13.84
CA LEU A 181 0.71 10.32 -12.75
C LEU A 181 2.00 10.39 -11.92
N PHE A 182 2.62 9.25 -11.61
CA PHE A 182 3.89 9.24 -10.89
C PHE A 182 5.02 9.84 -11.71
N VAL A 183 5.09 9.50 -13.01
CA VAL A 183 6.13 10.00 -13.91
C VAL A 183 5.95 11.50 -14.18
N SER A 184 4.72 12.02 -14.25
CA SER A 184 4.49 13.45 -14.44
C SER A 184 4.97 14.26 -13.24
N VAL A 185 4.73 13.78 -12.03
CA VAL A 185 5.23 14.37 -10.80
C VAL A 185 6.77 14.30 -10.72
N ASP A 186 7.38 13.16 -11.05
CA ASP A 186 8.86 13.04 -11.09
C ASP A 186 9.50 14.07 -12.02
N ARG A 187 8.87 14.36 -13.17
CA ARG A 187 9.36 15.38 -14.11
C ARG A 187 9.20 16.81 -13.56
N ALA A 188 8.05 17.12 -12.98
CA ALA A 188 7.75 18.46 -12.46
C ALA A 188 8.64 18.85 -11.26
N GLU A 189 9.12 17.87 -10.50
CA GLU A 189 9.92 18.07 -9.30
C GLU A 189 11.42 18.26 -9.57
N ARG A 190 11.86 18.15 -10.83
CA ARG A 190 13.24 18.44 -11.22
C ARG A 190 13.46 19.92 -11.48
N PRO A 191 14.60 20.49 -11.05
CA PRO A 191 15.00 21.80 -11.51
C PRO A 191 15.10 21.79 -13.05
N LEU A 192 14.61 22.84 -13.70
CA LEU A 192 14.85 23.08 -15.12
C LEU A 192 16.37 23.22 -15.31
N GLU A 193 16.95 22.38 -16.17
CA GLU A 193 18.33 22.52 -16.64
C GLU A 193 18.51 23.80 -17.46
#